data_AF-A0A8S2LR55-F1
#
_entry.id   AF-A0A8S2LR55-F1
#
_cell.length_a   1.000
_cell.length_b   1.000
_cell.length_c   1.000
_cell.angle_alpha   90.00
_cell.angle_beta   90.00
_cell.angle_gamma   90.00
#
_symmetry.space_group_name_H-M   'P 1'
#
loop_
_entity.id
_entity.type
_entity.pdbx_description
1 polymer ?
#
loop_
_entity_poly.entity_id
_entity_poly.type
_entity_poly.pdbx_seq_one_letter_code
_entity_poly.pdbx_strand_id
1 'polypeptide(L)' 'MAAEAEAAREARAKVIAAEGEQKAARALKDAADVIMQSPTALQLRYLQTLTTIASEKNSTIVFPIPIELMHAAITTYHK' A
#
# COMPACT_ATOMS: atom_id res chain seq x y z
N MET A 1 -32.02 -17.09 24.30
CA MET A 1 -32.41 -17.34 22.90
C MET A 1 -32.03 -16.20 21.94
N ALA A 2 -32.66 -15.01 21.94
CA ALA A 2 -32.30 -13.94 20.98
C ALA A 2 -30.86 -13.42 21.13
N ALA A 3 -30.42 -13.13 22.36
CA ALA A 3 -29.06 -12.66 22.64
C ALA A 3 -27.96 -13.67 22.29
N GLU A 4 -28.24 -14.97 22.41
CA GLU A 4 -27.28 -16.04 22.07
C GLU A 4 -27.13 -16.19 20.55
N ALA A 5 -28.22 -16.05 19.80
CA ALA A 5 -28.19 -16.06 18.34
C ALA A 5 -27.40 -14.86 17.77
N GLU A 6 -27.54 -13.69 18.40
CA GLU A 6 -26.80 -12.48 18.03
C GLU A 6 -25.30 -12.60 18.36
N ALA A 7 -24.97 -13.09 19.56
CA ALA A 7 -23.58 -13.36 19.94
C ALA A 7 -22.90 -14.38 19.00
N ALA A 8 -23.61 -15.44 18.60
CA ALA A 8 -23.09 -16.42 17.64
C ALA A 8 -22.87 -15.82 16.24
N ARG A 9 -23.74 -14.90 15.81
CA ARG A 9 -23.59 -14.17 14.54
C ARG A 9 -22.37 -13.25 14.55
N GLU A 10 -22.20 -12.47 15.62
CA GLU A 10 -21.04 -11.58 15.77
C GLU A 10 -19.73 -12.35 15.85
N ALA A 11 -19.69 -13.45 16.59
CA ALA A 11 -18.51 -14.31 16.67
C ALA A 11 -18.14 -14.85 15.30
N ARG A 12 -19.12 -15.35 14.52
CA ARG A 12 -18.89 -15.80 13.14
C ARG A 12 -18.42 -14.67 12.23
N ALA A 13 -18.99 -13.47 12.34
CA ALA A 13 -18.57 -12.33 11.55
C ALA A 13 -17.09 -11.96 11.83
N LYS A 14 -16.66 -11.98 13.10
CA LYS A 14 -15.26 -11.75 13.48
C LYS A 14 -14.31 -12.81 12.94
N VAL A 15 -14.71 -14.09 12.97
CA VAL A 15 -13.91 -15.18 12.40
C VAL A 15 -13.76 -15.00 10.88
N ILE A 16 -14.84 -14.70 10.17
CA ILE A 16 -14.80 -14.46 8.72
C ILE A 16 -13.91 -13.26 8.38
N ALA A 17 -14.01 -12.17 9.16
CA ALA A 17 -13.16 -11.00 8.97
C ALA A 17 -11.68 -11.35 9.17
N ALA A 18 -11.33 -12.04 10.26
CA ALA A 18 -9.95 -12.46 10.53
C ALA A 18 -9.39 -13.41 9.47
N GLU A 19 -10.20 -14.36 8.97
CA GLU A 19 -9.81 -15.23 7.85
C GLU A 19 -9.62 -14.44 6.55
N GLY A 20 -10.49 -13.45 6.30
CA GLY A 20 -10.38 -12.54 5.16
C GLY A 20 -9.08 -11.73 5.21
N GLU A 21 -8.77 -11.15 6.37
CA GLU A 21 -7.52 -10.42 6.59
C GLU A 21 -6.30 -11.32 6.41
N GLN A 22 -6.31 -12.55 6.94
CA GLN A 22 -5.21 -13.49 6.76
C GLN A 22 -4.98 -13.84 5.29
N LYS A 23 -6.06 -14.07 4.52
CA LYS A 23 -5.98 -14.33 3.08
C LYS A 23 -5.44 -13.13 2.31
N ALA A 24 -5.93 -11.93 2.63
CA ALA A 24 -5.45 -10.69 2.03
C ALA A 24 -3.96 -10.45 2.31
N ALA A 25 -3.53 -10.63 3.56
CA ALA A 25 -2.14 -10.48 3.95
C ALA A 25 -1.20 -11.45 3.21
N ARG A 26 -1.61 -12.72 3.05
CA ARG A 26 -0.85 -13.71 2.28
C ARG A 26 -0.72 -13.31 0.81
N ALA A 27 -1.83 -12.93 0.18
CA ALA A 27 -1.83 -12.49 -1.22
C ALA A 27 -0.95 -11.24 -1.44
N LEU A 28 -0.98 -10.29 -0.50
CA LEU A 28 -0.13 -9.09 -0.54
C LEU A 28 1.35 -9.44 -0.39
N LYS A 29 1.68 -10.39 0.49
CA LYS A 29 3.05 -10.89 0.64
C LYS A 29 3.54 -11.55 -0.65
N ASP A 30 2.76 -12.45 -1.23
CA ASP A 30 3.13 -13.14 -2.46
C ASP A 30 3.33 -12.13 -3.62
N ALA A 31 2.46 -11.12 -3.71
CA ALA A 31 2.61 -10.04 -4.66
C ALA A 31 3.89 -9.23 -4.42
N ALA A 32 4.23 -8.92 -3.16
CA ALA A 32 5.47 -8.24 -2.81
C ALA A 32 6.70 -9.07 -3.17
N ASP A 33 6.68 -10.38 -2.88
CA ASP A 33 7.76 -11.31 -3.20
C ASP A 33 8.00 -11.39 -4.72
N VAL A 34 6.94 -11.45 -5.53
CA VAL A 34 7.03 -11.40 -7.00
C VAL A 34 7.60 -10.07 -7.48
N ILE A 35 7.18 -8.94 -6.89
CA ILE A 35 7.69 -7.62 -7.25
C ILE A 35 9.18 -7.50 -6.93
N MET A 36 9.63 -8.04 -5.79
CA MET A 36 11.04 -8.01 -5.41
C MET A 36 11.95 -8.82 -6.33
N GLN A 37 11.43 -9.80 -7.08
CA GLN A 37 12.21 -10.54 -8.08
C GLN A 37 12.70 -9.65 -9.22
N SER A 38 12.05 -8.51 -9.48
CA SER A 38 12.46 -7.55 -10.49
C SER A 38 12.47 -6.12 -9.93
N PRO A 39 13.65 -5.52 -9.69
CA PRO A 39 13.75 -4.16 -9.17
C PRO A 39 13.02 -3.10 -10.01
N THR A 40 12.86 -3.33 -11.32
CA THR A 40 12.13 -2.41 -12.23
C THR A 40 10.61 -2.47 -12.03
N ALA A 41 10.07 -3.52 -11.41
CA ALA A 41 8.63 -3.66 -11.18
C ALA A 41 8.08 -2.59 -10.23
N LEU A 42 8.84 -2.21 -9.19
CA LEU A 42 8.49 -1.10 -8.29
C LEU A 42 8.40 0.23 -9.04
N GLN A 43 9.36 0.48 -9.93
CA GLN A 43 9.39 1.70 -10.74
C GLN A 43 8.20 1.76 -11.71
N LEU A 44 7.83 0.64 -12.34
CA LEU A 44 6.66 0.58 -13.21
C LEU A 44 5.36 0.81 -12.43
N ARG A 45 5.19 0.22 -11.24
CA ARG A 45 4.03 0.49 -10.37
C ARG A 45 3.96 1.96 -9.98
N TYR A 46 5.09 2.57 -9.67
CA TYR A 46 5.15 4.01 -9.37
C TYR A 46 4.64 4.86 -10.54
N LEU A 47 5.09 4.58 -11.77
CA LEU A 47 4.61 5.26 -12.98
C LEU A 47 3.10 5.02 -13.24
N GLN A 48 2.60 3.81 -12.99
CA GLN A 48 1.18 3.51 -13.08
C GLN A 48 0.36 4.33 -12.07
N THR A 49 0.80 4.39 -10.81
CA THR A 49 0.15 5.19 -9.77
C THR A 49 0.12 6.67 -10.16
N LEU A 50 1.21 7.22 -10.70
CA LEU A 50 1.24 8.59 -11.21
C LEU A 50 0.23 8.81 -12.35
N THR A 51 0.10 7.84 -13.25
CA THR A 51 -0.87 7.90 -14.35
C THR A 51 -2.31 7.89 -13.84
N THR A 52 -2.60 7.06 -12.83
CA THR A 52 -3.91 7.03 -12.16
C THR A 52 -4.23 8.36 -11.49
N ILE A 53 -3.30 8.89 -10.69
CA ILE A 53 -3.44 10.19 -9.99
C ILE A 53 -3.63 11.33 -11.01
N ALA A 54 -2.88 11.33 -12.11
CA ALA A 54 -2.98 12.36 -13.14
C ALA A 54 -4.33 12.36 -13.88
N SER A 55 -5.04 11.23 -13.91
CA SER A 55 -6.39 11.15 -14.49
C SER A 55 -7.47 11.77 -13.58
N GLU A 56 -7.24 11.79 -12.26
CA GLU A 56 -8.12 12.47 -11.31
C GLU A 56 -7.83 13.98 -11.36
N LYS A 57 -8.72 14.73 -12.03
CA LYS A 57 -8.57 16.16 -12.39
C LYS A 57 -8.45 17.18 -11.23
N ASN A 58 -8.05 16.80 -10.02
CA ASN A 58 -7.96 17.74 -8.89
C ASN A 58 -6.97 17.37 -7.76
N SER A 59 -5.78 16.86 -8.10
CA SER A 59 -4.85 16.31 -7.10
C SER A 59 -3.55 17.11 -7.00
N THR A 60 -3.29 17.72 -5.84
CA THR A 60 -1.94 18.17 -5.47
C THR A 60 -1.01 16.96 -5.48
N ILE A 61 -0.14 16.86 -6.47
CA ILE A 61 0.84 15.76 -6.58
C ILE A 61 1.93 16.01 -5.54
N VAL A 62 1.80 15.38 -4.37
CA VAL A 62 2.87 15.36 -3.36
C VAL A 62 3.93 14.37 -3.83
N PHE A 63 5.02 14.90 -4.37
CA PHE A 63 6.16 14.10 -4.80
C PHE A 63 7.08 13.90 -3.58
N PRO A 64 7.18 12.69 -3.00
CA PRO A 64 8.19 12.43 -1.99
C PRO A 64 9.55 12.47 -2.67
N ILE A 65 10.29 13.57 -2.52
CA ILE A 65 11.69 13.62 -2.93
C ILE A 65 12.50 12.86 -1.88
N PRO A 66 13.33 11.89 -2.28
CA PRO A 66 14.24 11.18 -1.38
C PRO A 66 15.09 12.18 -0.60
N ILE A 67 15.23 11.98 0.71
CA ILE A 67 16.00 12.88 1.59
C ILE A 67 17.47 12.93 1.13
N GLU A 68 17.96 11.87 0.49
CA GLU A 68 19.28 11.79 -0.13
C GLU A 68 19.48 12.84 -1.23
N LEU A 69 18.45 13.10 -2.05
CA LEU A 69 18.47 14.16 -3.07
C LEU A 69 18.47 15.55 -2.43
N MET A 70 17.75 15.72 -1.31
CA MET A 70 17.78 16.97 -0.55
C MET A 70 19.15 17.21 0.11
N HIS A 71 19.78 16.18 0.68
CA HIS A 71 21.13 16.27 1.21
C HIS A 71 22.19 16.54 0.12
N ALA A 72 22.06 15.95 -1.07
CA ALA A 72 22.98 16.23 -2.17
C ALA A 72 22.89 17.69 -2.65
N ALA A 73 21.68 18.26 -2.76
CA ALA A 73 21.47 19.66 -3.10
C ALA A 73 21.99 20.61 -2.00
N ILE A 74 21.60 20.30 -0.75
CA ILE A 74 22.29 20.53 0.51
C ILE A 74 23.79 20.88 0.44
N THR A 75 24.56 19.81 0.37
CA THR A 75 26.02 19.78 0.46
C THR A 75 26.69 20.41 -0.76
N THR A 76 26.07 20.35 -1.95
CA THR A 76 26.62 20.98 -3.16
C THR A 76 26.55 22.51 -3.09
N TYR A 77 25.60 23.09 -2.36
CA TYR A 77 25.48 24.55 -2.20
C TYR A 77 26.46 25.14 -1.16
N HIS A 78 27.18 24.30 -0.42
CA HIS A 78 28.14 24.70 0.62
C HIS A 78 29.60 24.42 0.25
N LYS A 79 29.88 24.16 -1.03
CA LYS A 79 31.22 24.14 -1.63
C LYS A 79 31.27 25.18 -2.75
#